data_AF-A0A7S1E3A7-F1
#
_entry.id   AF-A0A7S1E3A7-F1
#
_cell.length_a   1.000
_cell.length_b   1.000
_cell.length_c   1.000
_cell.angle_alpha   90.00
_cell.angle_beta   90.00
_cell.angle_gamma   90.00
#
_symmetry.space_group_name_H-M   'P 1'
#
loop_
_entity.id
_entity.type
_entity.pdbx_description
1 polymer ?
#
loop_
_entity_poly.entity_id
_entity_poly.type
_entity_poly.pdbx_seq_one_letter_code
_entity_poly.pdbx_strand_id
1 'polypeptide(L)'
;GIGNHSKYFIVDDACTYIGSQNLYQCDLAEWGVIIDDEPTTNQMIEEYWKPLWEASYFEKDLFVEKVMGGRTIDRERENMNGLSGHAIRASMIANARTQI
;
A
#
# COMPACT_ATOMS: atom_id res chain seq x y z
N GLY A 1 8.42 15.47 17.65
CA GLY A 1 8.23 14.76 16.37
C GLY A 1 6.97 15.27 15.71
N ILE A 2 6.94 15.30 14.38
CA ILE A 2 5.75 15.67 13.60
C ILE A 2 4.99 14.37 13.31
N GLY A 3 3.71 14.30 13.70
CA GLY A 3 2.86 13.13 13.43
C GLY A 3 2.21 13.26 12.05
N ASN A 4 2.37 12.24 11.20
CA ASN A 4 1.63 12.15 9.94
C ASN A 4 0.30 11.42 10.18
N HIS A 5 -0.83 12.08 9.89
CA HIS A 5 -2.18 11.52 10.06
C HIS A 5 -2.94 11.36 8.73
N SER A 6 -2.24 11.55 7.60
CA SER A 6 -2.83 11.34 6.27
C SER A 6 -3.25 9.88 6.08
N LYS A 7 -4.36 9.69 5.35
CA LYS A 7 -4.73 8.41 4.75
C LYS A 7 -4.84 8.64 3.25
N TYR A 8 -3.72 8.50 2.59
CA TYR A 8 -3.51 8.97 1.24
C TYR A 8 -2.54 8.03 0.53
N PHE A 9 -2.84 7.70 -0.72
CA PHE A 9 -1.92 6.96 -1.58
C PHE A 9 -2.13 7.33 -3.05
N ILE A 10 -1.10 7.07 -3.85
CA ILE A 10 -1.06 7.26 -5.30
C ILE A 10 -0.70 5.92 -5.92
N VAL A 11 -1.28 5.61 -7.08
CA VAL A 11 -0.95 4.43 -7.87
C VAL A 11 -0.59 4.85 -9.29
N ASP A 12 0.56 4.38 -9.76
CA ASP A 12 1.08 4.55 -11.13
C ASP A 12 1.04 5.99 -11.66
N ASP A 13 1.14 6.98 -10.77
CA ASP A 13 0.98 8.42 -11.05
C ASP A 13 -0.33 8.80 -11.79
N ALA A 14 -1.30 7.88 -11.84
CA ALA A 14 -2.53 8.02 -12.63
C ALA A 14 -3.77 8.21 -11.77
N CYS A 15 -3.80 7.61 -10.58
CA CYS A 15 -4.93 7.74 -9.66
C CYS A 15 -4.48 7.95 -8.22
N THR A 16 -5.35 8.57 -7.43
CA THR A 16 -5.10 8.84 -6.02
C THR A 16 -6.32 8.61 -5.15
N TYR A 17 -6.09 8.16 -3.92
CA TYR A 17 -7.10 8.09 -2.86
C TYR A 17 -6.86 9.16 -1.81
N ILE A 18 -7.93 9.84 -1.40
CA ILE A 18 -7.95 10.68 -0.21
C ILE A 18 -9.19 10.38 0.63
N GLY A 19 -9.01 10.20 1.94
CA GLY A 19 -10.14 9.99 2.83
C GLY A 19 -9.75 9.74 4.27
N SER A 20 -10.65 9.08 5.00
CA SER A 20 -10.50 8.78 6.42
C SER A 20 -10.04 7.35 6.71
N GLN A 21 -10.18 6.43 5.75
CA GLN A 21 -9.84 5.01 5.91
C GLN A 21 -8.34 4.80 6.09
N ASN A 22 -7.92 4.29 7.25
CA ASN A 22 -6.54 3.90 7.47
C ASN A 22 -6.20 2.59 6.73
N LEU A 23 -4.92 2.41 6.38
CA LEU A 23 -4.42 1.17 5.77
C LEU A 23 -4.27 0.02 6.79
N TYR A 24 -4.23 0.33 8.09
CA TYR A 24 -4.32 -0.69 9.13
C TYR A 24 -5.78 -1.07 9.38
N GLN A 25 -6.00 -2.29 9.87
CA GLN A 25 -7.35 -2.79 10.15
C GLN A 25 -8.05 -1.94 11.22
N CYS A 26 -9.24 -1.46 10.88
CA CYS A 26 -10.13 -0.74 11.79
C CYS A 26 -11.59 -0.98 11.41
N ASP A 27 -12.47 -0.97 12.41
CA ASP A 27 -13.93 -1.16 12.24
C ASP A 27 -14.64 0.16 12.57
N LEU A 28 -14.55 1.12 11.65
CA LEU A 28 -15.15 2.44 11.77
C LEU A 28 -15.94 2.77 10.50
N ALA A 29 -16.89 3.69 10.62
CA ALA A 29 -17.53 4.27 9.45
C ALA A 29 -16.57 5.26 8.78
N GLU A 30 -16.09 4.90 7.60
CA GLU A 30 -15.05 5.64 6.89
C GLU A 30 -15.59 6.14 5.54
N TRP A 31 -15.00 7.23 5.04
CA TRP A 31 -15.38 7.84 3.77
C TRP A 31 -14.15 8.35 3.02
N GLY A 32 -14.19 8.31 1.70
CA GLY A 32 -13.11 8.85 0.88
C GLY A 32 -13.47 8.86 -0.60
N VAL A 33 -12.56 9.43 -1.38
CA VAL A 33 -12.69 9.57 -2.83
C VAL A 33 -11.47 8.94 -3.50
N ILE A 34 -11.73 8.16 -4.53
CA ILE A 34 -10.72 7.74 -5.49
C ILE A 34 -10.88 8.65 -6.71
N ILE A 35 -9.78 9.28 -7.11
CA ILE A 35 -9.72 10.16 -8.28
C ILE A 35 -8.87 9.42 -9.32
N ASP A 36 -9.51 8.96 -10.38
CA ASP A 36 -8.87 8.33 -11.54
C ASP A 36 -8.75 9.36 -12.67
N ASP A 37 -7.84 10.31 -12.46
CA ASP A 37 -7.56 11.43 -13.36
C ASP A 37 -6.09 11.81 -13.22
N GLU A 38 -5.32 11.59 -14.30
CA GLU A 38 -3.88 11.80 -14.33
C GLU A 38 -3.47 13.27 -14.09
N PRO A 39 -4.12 14.30 -14.69
CA PRO A 39 -3.80 15.69 -14.39
C PRO A 39 -3.97 16.05 -12.91
N THR A 40 -5.08 15.63 -12.28
CA THR A 40 -5.34 15.88 -10.86
C THR A 40 -4.36 15.11 -9.98
N THR A 41 -4.04 13.86 -10.32
CA THR A 41 -3.07 13.05 -9.58
C THR A 41 -1.68 13.67 -9.65
N ASN A 42 -1.26 14.14 -10.82
CA ASN A 42 0.01 14.85 -10.99
C ASN A 42 0.07 16.14 -10.16
N GLN A 43 -1.03 16.89 -10.07
CA GLN A 43 -1.07 18.06 -9.18
C GLN A 43 -0.81 17.66 -7.72
N MET A 44 -1.43 16.58 -7.25
CA MET A 44 -1.20 16.09 -5.88
C MET A 44 0.23 15.58 -5.67
N ILE A 45 0.84 14.99 -6.70
CA ILE A 45 2.25 14.59 -6.66
C ILE A 45 3.15 15.81 -6.44
N GLU A 46 2.97 16.87 -7.23
CA GLU A 46 3.80 18.07 -7.16
C GLU A 46 3.60 18.86 -5.87
N GLU A 47 2.34 19.05 -5.46
CA GLU A 47 2.00 19.96 -4.36
C GLU A 47 2.05 19.30 -2.98
N TYR A 48 1.87 17.98 -2.90
CA TYR A 48 1.82 17.26 -1.63
C TYR A 48 2.89 16.16 -1.51
N TRP A 49 2.95 15.23 -2.45
CA TRP A 49 3.80 14.03 -2.30
C TRP A 49 5.29 14.35 -2.38
N LYS A 50 5.74 15.14 -3.38
CA LYS A 50 7.16 15.50 -3.54
C LYS A 50 7.72 16.27 -2.34
N PRO A 51 7.08 17.35 -1.83
CA PRO A 51 7.55 18.04 -0.64
C PRO A 51 7.60 17.12 0.59
N LEU A 52 6.61 16.23 0.76
CA LEU A 52 6.58 15.25 1.84
C LEU A 52 7.77 14.28 1.73
N TRP A 53 8.04 13.77 0.53
CA TRP A 53 9.14 12.85 0.28
C TRP A 53 10.49 13.51 0.54
N GLU A 54 10.73 14.71 0.02
CA GLU A 54 11.99 15.46 0.23
C GLU A 54 12.26 15.72 1.72
N ALA A 55 11.22 16.05 2.49
CA ALA A 55 11.34 16.27 3.93
C ALA A 55 11.49 14.97 4.76
N SER A 56 11.11 13.82 4.20
CA SER A 56 11.04 12.53 4.92
C SER A 56 12.13 11.54 4.49
N TYR A 57 12.75 11.74 3.34
CA TYR A 57 13.70 10.81 2.74
C TYR A 57 15.02 10.77 3.50
N PHE A 58 15.47 9.56 3.85
CA PHE A 58 16.84 9.30 4.30
C PHE A 58 17.44 8.16 3.48
N GLU A 59 18.71 8.28 3.08
CA GLU A 59 19.42 7.27 2.26
C GLU A 59 19.35 5.84 2.85
N LYS A 60 19.28 5.72 4.17
CA LYS A 60 19.14 4.44 4.87
C LYS A 60 17.83 3.69 4.60
N ASP A 61 16.79 4.37 4.11
CA ASP A 61 15.46 3.79 3.90
C ASP A 61 15.37 2.94 2.63
N LEU A 62 16.39 3.03 1.75
CA LEU A 62 16.44 2.30 0.48
C LEU A 62 17.00 0.88 0.58
N PHE A 63 17.54 0.48 1.73
CA PHE A 63 18.10 -0.85 1.92
C PHE A 63 16.99 -1.83 2.33
N VAL A 64 16.18 -2.27 1.36
CA VAL A 64 15.03 -3.18 1.57
C VAL A 64 15.41 -4.39 2.43
N GLU A 65 16.55 -5.04 2.15
CA GLU A 65 16.98 -6.21 2.93
C GLU A 65 17.31 -5.89 4.38
N LYS A 66 17.79 -4.67 4.66
CA LYS A 66 18.06 -4.21 6.02
C LYS A 66 16.77 -3.80 6.73
N VAL A 67 15.81 -3.20 6.01
CA VAL A 67 14.50 -2.82 6.53
C VAL A 67 13.64 -4.05 6.83
N MET A 68 13.76 -5.08 5.99
CA MET A 68 12.98 -6.31 6.04
C MET A 68 13.65 -7.44 6.82
N GLY A 69 14.96 -7.38 7.03
CA GLY A 69 15.71 -8.35 7.81
C GLY A 69 15.12 -8.56 9.21
N GLY A 70 14.74 -9.80 9.51
CA GLY A 70 14.16 -10.19 10.79
C GLY A 70 12.63 -10.05 10.89
N ARG A 71 11.94 -9.69 9.80
CA ARG A 71 10.46 -9.70 9.75
C ARG A 71 9.97 -10.99 9.09
N THR A 72 9.00 -11.65 9.72
CA THR A 72 8.36 -12.90 9.26
C THR A 72 7.37 -12.68 8.10
N ILE A 73 7.66 -11.76 7.19
CA ILE A 73 6.76 -11.41 6.08
C ILE A 73 7.33 -12.07 4.82
N ASP A 74 6.70 -13.15 4.39
CA ASP A 74 6.98 -13.77 3.10
C ASP A 74 6.38 -12.89 1.98
N ARG A 75 7.26 -12.37 1.12
CA ARG A 75 6.91 -11.55 -0.05
C ARG A 75 7.35 -12.21 -1.35
N GLU A 76 7.93 -13.41 -1.28
CA GLU A 76 8.09 -14.19 -2.49
C GLU A 76 6.69 -14.58 -2.95
N ARG A 77 6.38 -14.30 -4.21
CA ARG A 77 5.13 -14.75 -4.81
C ARG A 77 5.12 -16.27 -4.66
N GLU A 78 4.13 -16.85 -3.98
CA GLU A 78 3.94 -18.31 -4.00
C GLU A 78 4.03 -18.74 -5.47
N ASN A 79 5.06 -19.52 -5.80
CA ASN A 79 5.29 -19.95 -7.15
C ASN A 79 4.22 -20.99 -7.50
N MET A 80 3.06 -20.52 -7.99
CA MET A 80 1.90 -21.37 -8.28
C MET A 80 2.11 -22.27 -9.51
N ASN A 81 3.28 -22.24 -10.13
CA ASN A 81 3.66 -23.14 -11.21
C ASN A 81 3.89 -24.56 -10.66
N GLY A 82 2.80 -25.31 -10.51
CA GLY A 82 2.80 -26.71 -10.05
C GLY A 82 1.55 -27.11 -9.27
N LEU A 83 0.70 -26.16 -8.87
CA LEU A 83 -0.52 -26.45 -8.14
C LEU A 83 -1.65 -26.85 -9.09
N SER A 84 -2.34 -27.95 -8.81
CA SER A 84 -3.57 -28.31 -9.53
C SER A 84 -4.64 -27.24 -9.31
N GLY A 85 -5.56 -27.05 -10.28
CA GLY A 85 -6.59 -26.01 -10.20
C GLY A 85 -7.46 -26.06 -8.93
N HIS A 86 -7.57 -27.22 -8.28
CA HIS A 86 -8.26 -27.37 -7.00
C HIS A 86 -7.47 -26.75 -5.83
N ALA A 87 -6.14 -26.88 -5.85
CA ALA A 87 -5.26 -26.33 -4.81
C ALA A 87 -5.17 -24.80 -4.88
N ILE A 88 -5.22 -24.23 -6.10
CA ILE A 88 -5.27 -22.78 -6.31
C ILE A 88 -6.55 -22.18 -5.69
N ARG A 89 -7.70 -22.83 -5.90
CA ARG A 89 -8.98 -22.36 -5.35
C ARG A 89 -9.01 -22.43 -3.82
N ALA A 90 -8.37 -23.45 -3.25
CA ALA A 90 -8.25 -23.59 -1.79
C ALA A 90 -7.34 -22.52 -1.17
N SER A 91 -6.19 -22.18 -1.80
CA SER A 91 -5.31 -21.13 -1.26
C SER A 91 -5.93 -19.73 -1.37
N MET A 92 -6.68 -19.46 -2.44
CA MET A 92 -7.45 -18.21 -2.59
C MET A 92 -8.52 -18.06 -1.49
N ILE A 93 -9.23 -19.15 -1.16
CA ILE A 93 -10.25 -19.14 -0.09
C ILE A 93 -9.60 -19.01 1.30
N ALA A 94 -8.43 -19.63 1.50
CA ALA A 94 -7.69 -19.53 2.75
C ALA A 94 -7.20 -18.10 3.00
N ASN A 95 -6.60 -17.45 1.99
CA ASN A 95 -6.14 -16.07 2.10
C ASN A 95 -7.26 -15.05 2.32
N ALA A 96 -8.45 -15.29 1.76
CA ALA A 96 -9.62 -14.44 2.00
C ALA A 96 -10.16 -14.54 3.46
N ARG A 97 -9.82 -15.62 4.19
CA ARG A 97 -10.28 -15.84 5.58
C ARG A 97 -9.29 -15.32 6.62
N THR A 98 -8.01 -15.15 6.27
CA THR A 98 -6.99 -14.60 7.17
C THR A 98 -7.01 -13.08 7.25
N GLN A 99 -7.88 -12.40 6.49
CA GLN A 99 -8.04 -10.94 6.47
C GLN A 99 -9.37 -10.44 7.09
N ILE A 100 -10.09 -11.29 7.83
CA ILE A 100 -11.24 -10.88 8.66
C ILE A 100 -10.85 -10.95 10.13
#